data_AF-A0AAW5Q6B5-F1
#
_entry.id   AF-A0AAW5Q6B5-F1
#
_cell.length_a   1.000
_cell.length_b   1.000
_cell.length_c   1.000
_cell.angle_alpha   90.00
_cell.angle_beta   90.00
_cell.angle_gamma   90.00
#
_symmetry.space_group_name_H-M   'P 1'
#
loop_
_entity.id
_entity.type
_entity.pdbx_description
1 polymer ?
#
loop_
_entity_poly.entity_id
_entity_poly.type
_entity_poly.pdbx_seq_one_letter_code
_entity_poly.pdbx_strand_id
1 'polypeptide(L)'
;MTQQSPHAEFTAAARRCSEVILRRYSTSFALACRLLAPATRPHVAAIYAWARVGDEVVDGAMDDPVAARELIAEARRRTHRAIDRGLDPDPVTHAFADTARRFGIDARLVDPFYDSMEADLEVTEHTEESLRRYIHGSAEVIGEMCLRTFAGGGLGDDDEMAAGARALGAAFQKVNFLRDVREDSLELGRNYLPGRDPRALTEGDVRELADHVDADLRVARAAIDRIPGRDRLAVAAAHDLFAELNARLRAAGAAGVSAGRVRVPDPVKLAVIGRAAAGRGRAVAR
;
A
#
# COMPACT_ATOMS: atom_id res chain seq x y z
N MET A 1 3.86 32.75 -23.38
CA MET A 1 3.31 31.63 -22.57
C MET A 1 3.15 30.45 -23.51
N THR A 2 3.98 29.43 -23.39
CA THR A 2 3.83 28.21 -24.19
C THR A 2 2.59 27.48 -23.69
N GLN A 3 1.53 27.40 -24.50
CA GLN A 3 0.35 26.60 -24.17
C GLN A 3 0.79 25.15 -23.95
N GLN A 4 0.43 24.57 -22.81
CA GLN A 4 0.62 23.15 -22.58
C GLN A 4 -0.28 22.35 -23.53
N SER A 5 0.14 21.16 -23.92
CA SER A 5 -0.70 20.30 -24.77
C SER A 5 -1.95 19.85 -23.99
N PRO A 6 -3.10 19.62 -24.66
CA PRO A 6 -4.30 19.10 -24.00
C PRO A 6 -4.04 17.84 -23.17
N HIS A 7 -3.14 16.97 -23.65
CA HIS A 7 -2.70 15.78 -22.93
C HIS A 7 -2.02 16.14 -21.61
N ALA A 8 -1.05 17.05 -21.61
CA ALA A 8 -0.33 17.45 -20.40
C ALA A 8 -1.26 18.12 -19.37
N GLU A 9 -2.22 18.92 -19.83
CA GLU A 9 -3.23 19.54 -18.95
C GLU A 9 -4.13 18.48 -18.29
N PHE A 10 -4.58 17.50 -19.07
CA PHE A 10 -5.39 16.38 -18.56
C PHE A 10 -4.61 15.52 -17.57
N THR A 11 -3.36 15.15 -17.87
CA THR A 11 -2.48 14.41 -16.95
C THR A 11 -2.27 15.17 -15.64
N ALA A 12 -2.10 16.49 -15.69
CA ALA A 12 -1.98 17.32 -14.49
C ALA A 12 -3.28 17.33 -13.66
N ALA A 13 -4.45 17.38 -14.31
CA ALA A 13 -5.74 17.28 -13.63
C ALA A 13 -5.96 15.90 -13.00
N ALA A 14 -5.64 14.84 -13.73
CA ALA A 14 -5.72 13.45 -13.29
C ALA A 14 -4.86 13.19 -12.03
N ARG A 15 -3.60 13.65 -12.03
CA ARG A 15 -2.72 13.56 -10.85
C ARG A 15 -3.28 14.30 -9.64
N ARG A 16 -3.89 15.48 -9.83
CA ARG A 16 -4.58 16.21 -8.74
C ARG A 16 -5.77 15.44 -8.18
N CYS A 17 -6.51 14.72 -9.03
CA CYS A 17 -7.59 13.82 -8.60
C CYS A 17 -7.05 12.72 -7.67
N SER A 18 -5.94 12.06 -8.06
CA SER A 18 -5.29 11.04 -7.23
C SER A 18 -4.88 11.57 -5.85
N GLU A 19 -4.39 12.82 -5.77
CA GLU A 19 -4.06 13.42 -4.48
C GLU A 19 -5.29 13.70 -3.60
N VAL A 20 -6.45 13.99 -4.18
CA VAL A 20 -7.71 14.17 -3.44
C VAL A 20 -8.11 12.84 -2.79
N ILE A 21 -8.06 11.75 -3.56
CA ILE A 21 -8.35 10.39 -3.07
C ILE A 21 -7.38 10.03 -1.94
N LEU A 22 -6.07 10.21 -2.14
CA LEU A 22 -5.05 9.97 -1.11
C LEU A 22 -5.36 10.69 0.21
N ARG A 23 -5.66 11.99 0.15
CA ARG A 23 -5.96 12.79 1.34
C ARG A 23 -7.28 12.40 2.01
N ARG A 24 -8.27 11.93 1.24
CA ARG A 24 -9.58 11.53 1.75
C ARG A 24 -9.51 10.23 2.55
N TYR A 25 -8.72 9.27 2.06
CA TYR A 25 -8.69 7.90 2.60
C TYR A 25 -7.56 7.65 3.60
N SER A 26 -6.46 8.41 3.58
CA SER A 26 -5.38 8.21 4.55
C SER A 26 -4.64 9.49 4.94
N THR A 27 -4.94 10.00 6.14
CA THR A 27 -4.25 11.18 6.70
C THR A 27 -2.78 10.91 6.99
N SER A 28 -2.46 9.72 7.51
CA SER A 28 -1.10 9.34 7.90
C SER A 28 -0.23 9.09 6.67
N PHE A 29 -0.75 8.36 5.69
CA PHE A 29 -0.02 8.11 4.45
C PHE A 29 0.12 9.39 3.61
N ALA A 30 -0.90 10.24 3.55
CA ALA A 30 -0.80 11.55 2.91
C ALA A 30 0.29 12.43 3.55
N LEU A 31 0.44 12.39 4.88
CA LEU A 31 1.50 13.13 5.58
C LEU A 31 2.89 12.54 5.26
N ALA A 32 3.04 11.21 5.25
CA ALA A 32 4.29 10.55 4.86
C ALA A 32 4.67 10.88 3.40
N CYS A 33 3.69 10.89 2.48
CA CYS A 33 3.90 11.25 1.08
C CYS A 33 4.42 12.69 0.90
N ARG A 34 4.14 13.61 1.82
CA ARG A 34 4.72 14.97 1.79
C ARG A 34 6.24 14.98 1.99
N LEU A 35 6.82 13.92 2.56
CA LEU A 35 8.26 13.79 2.75
C LEU A 35 8.98 13.42 1.44
N LEU A 36 8.31 12.71 0.52
CA LEU A 36 8.82 12.29 -0.79
C LEU A 36 9.39 13.48 -1.58
N ALA A 37 10.28 13.19 -2.52
CA ALA A 37 10.72 14.18 -3.49
C ALA A 37 9.52 14.72 -4.29
N PRO A 38 9.45 16.03 -4.59
CA PRO A 38 8.32 16.62 -5.31
C PRO A 38 7.99 15.93 -6.65
N ALA A 39 9.01 15.41 -7.34
CA ALA A 39 8.83 14.69 -8.60
C ALA A 39 8.20 13.29 -8.43
N THR A 40 8.41 12.64 -7.29
CA THR A 40 7.91 11.29 -6.98
C THR A 40 6.47 11.30 -6.48
N ARG A 41 6.10 12.33 -5.70
CA ARG A 41 4.77 12.47 -5.08
C ARG A 41 3.56 12.18 -5.98
N PRO A 42 3.43 12.78 -7.18
CA PRO A 42 2.25 12.54 -8.01
C PRO A 42 2.13 11.08 -8.45
N HIS A 43 3.26 10.38 -8.60
CA HIS A 43 3.30 8.98 -9.04
C HIS A 43 2.89 8.02 -7.92
N VAL A 44 3.40 8.23 -6.71
CA VAL A 44 2.95 7.46 -5.53
C VAL A 44 1.46 7.74 -5.24
N ALA A 45 1.00 8.98 -5.40
CA ALA A 45 -0.41 9.30 -5.25
C ALA A 45 -1.28 8.60 -6.31
N ALA A 46 -0.82 8.52 -7.57
CA ALA A 46 -1.52 7.81 -8.64
C ALA A 46 -1.63 6.30 -8.36
N ILE A 47 -0.53 5.66 -7.94
CA ILE A 47 -0.52 4.24 -7.53
C ILE A 47 -1.50 4.01 -6.37
N TYR A 48 -1.43 4.84 -5.33
CA TYR A 48 -2.34 4.73 -4.19
C TYR A 48 -3.81 4.90 -4.60
N ALA A 49 -4.12 5.91 -5.41
CA ALA A 49 -5.49 6.18 -5.81
C ALA A 49 -6.08 5.05 -6.66
N TRP A 50 -5.28 4.50 -7.57
CA TRP A 50 -5.67 3.35 -8.39
C TRP A 50 -5.94 2.11 -7.53
N ALA A 51 -5.02 1.77 -6.62
CA ALA A 51 -5.22 0.66 -5.70
C ALA A 51 -6.46 0.86 -4.81
N ARG A 52 -6.61 2.05 -4.21
CA ARG A 52 -7.73 2.35 -3.32
C ARG A 52 -9.09 2.29 -4.03
N VAL A 53 -9.18 2.74 -5.28
CA VAL A 53 -10.43 2.62 -6.04
C VAL A 53 -10.80 1.16 -6.25
N GLY A 54 -9.83 0.27 -6.47
CA GLY A 54 -10.05 -1.18 -6.50
C GLY A 54 -10.58 -1.71 -5.17
N ASP A 55 -9.91 -1.37 -4.07
CA ASP A 55 -10.33 -1.78 -2.70
C ASP A 55 -11.78 -1.37 -2.42
N GLU A 56 -12.17 -0.12 -2.70
CA GLU A 56 -13.51 0.37 -2.40
C GLU A 56 -14.60 -0.44 -3.11
N VAL A 57 -14.33 -0.93 -4.32
CA VAL A 57 -15.29 -1.78 -5.07
C VAL A 57 -15.53 -3.10 -4.33
N VAL A 58 -14.47 -3.71 -3.79
CA VAL A 58 -14.55 -5.03 -3.10
C VAL A 58 -14.84 -4.94 -1.61
N ASP A 59 -14.66 -3.75 -1.01
CA ASP A 59 -14.98 -3.40 0.38
C ASP A 59 -16.45 -2.99 0.57
N GLY A 60 -17.26 -2.94 -0.51
CA GLY A 60 -18.71 -2.72 -0.42
C GLY A 60 -19.19 -1.34 -0.87
N ALA A 61 -18.47 -0.64 -1.75
CA ALA A 61 -19.05 0.49 -2.49
C ALA A 61 -20.20 0.06 -3.43
N MET A 62 -20.34 -1.26 -3.65
CA MET A 62 -21.44 -1.88 -4.36
C MET A 62 -22.00 -3.05 -3.56
N ASP A 63 -23.33 -3.08 -3.37
CA ASP A 63 -24.01 -4.13 -2.61
C ASP A 63 -24.12 -5.46 -3.37
N ASP A 64 -24.02 -5.43 -4.72
CA ASP A 64 -24.14 -6.61 -5.57
C ASP A 64 -22.75 -7.20 -5.92
N PRO A 65 -22.39 -8.38 -5.39
CA PRO A 65 -21.10 -9.02 -5.65
C PRO A 65 -20.89 -9.39 -7.13
N VAL A 66 -21.96 -9.64 -7.90
CA VAL A 66 -21.85 -9.95 -9.33
C VAL A 66 -21.42 -8.69 -10.08
N ALA A 67 -22.10 -7.57 -9.85
CA ALA A 67 -21.76 -6.29 -10.44
C ALA A 67 -20.37 -5.81 -10.00
N ALA A 68 -19.96 -6.04 -8.74
CA ALA A 68 -18.61 -5.74 -8.26
C ALA A 68 -17.54 -6.53 -9.04
N ARG A 69 -17.76 -7.84 -9.26
CA ARG A 69 -16.86 -8.69 -10.06
C ARG A 69 -16.75 -8.20 -11.51
N GLU A 70 -17.88 -7.85 -12.13
CA GLU A 70 -17.90 -7.29 -13.49
C GLU A 70 -17.12 -5.98 -13.58
N LEU A 71 -17.27 -5.10 -12.59
CA LEU A 71 -16.57 -3.82 -12.52
C LEU A 71 -15.06 -4.00 -12.32
N ILE A 72 -14.63 -4.92 -11.46
CA ILE A 72 -13.21 -5.28 -11.29
C ILE A 72 -12.62 -5.82 -12.61
N ALA A 73 -13.34 -6.70 -13.29
CA ALA A 73 -12.90 -7.23 -14.59
C ALA A 73 -12.83 -6.13 -15.66
N GLU A 74 -13.77 -5.18 -15.66
CA GLU A 74 -13.71 -4.00 -16.54
C GLU A 74 -12.53 -3.10 -16.20
N ALA A 75 -12.30 -2.82 -14.92
CA ALA A 75 -11.19 -2.02 -14.43
C ALA A 75 -9.84 -2.63 -14.83
N ARG A 76 -9.67 -3.95 -14.70
CA ARG A 76 -8.50 -4.69 -15.19
C ARG A 76 -8.26 -4.42 -16.67
N ARG A 77 -9.29 -4.63 -17.52
CA ARG A 77 -9.18 -4.37 -18.96
C ARG A 77 -8.93 -2.89 -19.28
N ARG A 78 -9.53 -1.95 -18.53
CA ARG A 78 -9.35 -0.51 -18.71
C ARG A 78 -7.91 -0.10 -18.41
N THR A 79 -7.35 -0.57 -17.30
CA THR A 79 -5.97 -0.30 -16.89
C THR A 79 -4.97 -0.74 -17.96
N HIS A 80 -5.06 -1.97 -18.45
CA HIS A 80 -4.18 -2.44 -19.53
C HIS A 80 -4.30 -1.61 -20.81
N ARG A 81 -5.54 -1.33 -21.27
CA ARG A 81 -5.75 -0.46 -22.44
C ARG A 81 -5.18 0.94 -22.24
N ALA A 82 -5.31 1.50 -21.04
CA ALA A 82 -4.81 2.82 -20.71
C ALA A 82 -3.27 2.86 -20.74
N ILE A 83 -2.63 1.82 -20.20
CA ILE A 83 -1.17 1.64 -20.27
C ILE A 83 -0.72 1.52 -21.73
N ASP A 84 -1.40 0.72 -22.55
CA ASP A 84 -1.02 0.53 -23.96
C ASP A 84 -1.19 1.81 -24.79
N ARG A 85 -2.36 2.45 -24.68
CA ARG A 85 -2.73 3.64 -25.47
C ARG A 85 -2.11 4.93 -24.96
N GLY A 86 -1.75 4.99 -23.68
CA GLY A 86 -1.27 6.20 -23.02
C GLY A 86 -2.35 7.22 -22.65
N LEU A 87 -3.64 6.88 -22.78
CA LEU A 87 -4.75 7.78 -22.45
C LEU A 87 -5.98 6.96 -22.04
N ASP A 88 -6.69 7.42 -21.01
CA ASP A 88 -8.02 6.94 -20.63
C ASP A 88 -8.86 8.13 -20.15
N PRO A 89 -10.18 8.19 -20.42
CA PRO A 89 -11.02 9.26 -19.92
C PRO A 89 -11.21 9.24 -18.39
N ASP A 90 -11.03 8.09 -17.73
CA ASP A 90 -11.06 8.03 -16.27
C ASP A 90 -9.77 8.63 -15.67
N PRO A 91 -9.86 9.69 -14.84
CA PRO A 91 -8.67 10.39 -14.35
C PRO A 91 -7.79 9.53 -13.43
N VAL A 92 -8.36 8.60 -12.66
CA VAL A 92 -7.56 7.72 -11.77
C VAL A 92 -6.75 6.74 -12.61
N THR A 93 -7.41 6.06 -13.54
CA THR A 93 -6.80 5.11 -14.46
C THR A 93 -5.78 5.80 -15.37
N HIS A 94 -6.06 7.01 -15.86
CA HIS A 94 -5.11 7.77 -16.67
C HIS A 94 -3.85 8.15 -15.88
N ALA A 95 -3.99 8.65 -14.64
CA ALA A 95 -2.84 9.02 -13.82
C ALA A 95 -1.95 7.81 -13.49
N PHE A 96 -2.57 6.64 -13.23
CA PHE A 96 -1.85 5.39 -13.05
C PHE A 96 -1.17 4.95 -14.33
N ALA A 97 -1.87 4.93 -15.47
CA ALA A 97 -1.30 4.52 -16.75
C ALA A 97 -0.11 5.39 -17.19
N ASP A 98 -0.20 6.71 -17.01
CA ASP A 98 0.93 7.63 -17.24
C ASP A 98 2.14 7.29 -16.37
N THR A 99 1.90 6.99 -15.08
CA THR A 99 2.95 6.53 -14.15
C THR A 99 3.52 5.18 -14.57
N ALA A 100 2.66 4.23 -14.92
CA ALA A 100 3.04 2.88 -15.27
C ALA A 100 3.91 2.83 -16.53
N ARG A 101 3.54 3.57 -17.57
CA ARG A 101 4.34 3.74 -18.79
C ARG A 101 5.70 4.38 -18.51
N ARG A 102 5.74 5.37 -17.62
CA ARG A 102 6.97 6.09 -17.30
C ARG A 102 7.99 5.24 -16.54
N PHE A 103 7.53 4.33 -15.68
CA PHE A 103 8.38 3.56 -14.78
C PHE A 103 8.37 2.04 -15.03
N GLY A 104 7.85 1.62 -16.18
CA GLY A 104 7.81 0.21 -16.57
C GLY A 104 7.02 -0.66 -15.58
N ILE A 105 5.87 -0.18 -15.11
CA ILE A 105 4.90 -1.02 -14.39
C ILE A 105 4.05 -1.72 -15.46
N ASP A 106 4.15 -3.04 -15.52
CA ASP A 106 3.48 -3.87 -16.52
C ASP A 106 2.53 -4.89 -15.87
N ALA A 107 2.02 -5.80 -16.69
CA ALA A 107 1.08 -6.85 -16.29
C ALA A 107 1.58 -7.70 -15.11
N ARG A 108 2.90 -7.88 -14.95
CA ARG A 108 3.46 -8.67 -13.83
C ARG A 108 3.18 -8.04 -12.46
N LEU A 109 2.93 -6.74 -12.41
CA LEU A 109 2.54 -6.03 -11.19
C LEU A 109 1.05 -5.71 -11.15
N VAL A 110 0.43 -5.46 -12.30
CA VAL A 110 -1.00 -5.09 -12.39
C VAL A 110 -1.93 -6.28 -12.20
N ASP A 111 -1.64 -7.43 -12.80
CA ASP A 111 -2.54 -8.59 -12.74
C ASP A 111 -2.64 -9.18 -11.33
N PRO A 112 -1.53 -9.36 -10.56
CA PRO A 112 -1.65 -9.86 -9.19
C PRO A 112 -2.52 -8.98 -8.29
N PHE A 113 -2.49 -7.66 -8.48
CA PHE A 113 -3.38 -6.76 -7.75
C PHE A 113 -4.85 -7.09 -8.03
N TYR A 114 -5.24 -7.18 -9.30
CA TYR A 114 -6.62 -7.53 -9.63
C TYR A 114 -7.00 -8.95 -9.22
N ASP A 115 -6.06 -9.90 -9.24
CA ASP A 115 -6.30 -11.25 -8.72
C ASP A 115 -6.61 -11.22 -7.21
N SER A 116 -5.99 -10.31 -6.45
CA SER A 116 -6.31 -10.12 -5.04
C SER A 116 -7.68 -9.47 -4.82
N MET A 117 -8.07 -8.51 -5.67
CA MET A 117 -9.41 -7.90 -5.62
C MET A 117 -10.50 -8.93 -5.93
N GLU A 118 -10.28 -9.81 -6.91
CA GLU A 118 -11.20 -10.91 -7.20
C GLU A 118 -11.28 -11.90 -6.04
N ALA A 119 -10.16 -12.19 -5.37
CA ALA A 119 -10.15 -13.03 -4.18
C ALA A 119 -10.99 -12.44 -3.04
N ASP A 120 -10.97 -11.12 -2.83
CA ASP A 120 -11.79 -10.46 -1.80
C ASP A 120 -13.31 -10.63 -2.02
N LEU A 121 -13.74 -10.87 -3.25
CA LEU A 121 -15.15 -11.10 -3.58
C LEU A 121 -15.60 -12.56 -3.35
N GLU A 122 -14.67 -13.51 -3.25
CA GLU A 122 -14.97 -14.95 -3.29
C GLU A 122 -14.44 -15.73 -2.08
N VAL A 123 -13.31 -15.31 -1.52
CA VAL A 123 -12.57 -16.06 -0.50
C VAL A 123 -12.88 -15.47 0.88
N THR A 124 -13.52 -16.27 1.73
CA THR A 124 -13.79 -15.90 3.13
C THR A 124 -12.77 -16.49 4.09
N GLU A 125 -12.13 -17.61 3.75
CA GLU A 125 -11.10 -18.27 4.55
C GLU A 125 -9.86 -18.57 3.71
N HIS A 126 -8.70 -18.12 4.19
CA HIS A 126 -7.43 -18.35 3.51
C HIS A 126 -6.66 -19.56 4.05
N THR A 127 -6.03 -20.30 3.14
CA THR A 127 -4.90 -21.17 3.45
C THR A 127 -3.62 -20.34 3.46
N GLU A 128 -2.52 -20.88 3.99
CA GLU A 128 -1.20 -20.21 3.91
C GLU A 128 -0.82 -19.85 2.45
N GLU A 129 -1.11 -20.74 1.51
CA GLU A 129 -0.81 -20.50 0.10
C GLU A 129 -1.70 -19.42 -0.52
N SER A 130 -3.01 -19.44 -0.24
CA SER A 130 -3.91 -18.42 -0.77
C SER A 130 -3.67 -17.07 -0.12
N LEU A 131 -3.34 -17.02 1.17
CA LEU A 131 -2.95 -15.80 1.87
C LEU A 131 -1.66 -15.21 1.27
N ARG A 132 -0.65 -16.04 1.00
CA ARG A 132 0.60 -15.57 0.38
C ARG A 132 0.35 -14.95 -0.99
N ARG A 133 -0.49 -15.59 -1.84
CA ARG A 133 -0.88 -15.02 -3.14
C ARG A 133 -1.67 -13.73 -2.98
N TYR A 134 -2.55 -13.67 -2.01
CA TYR A 134 -3.33 -12.48 -1.69
C TYR A 134 -2.42 -11.31 -1.27
N ILE A 135 -1.53 -11.50 -0.28
CA ILE A 135 -0.58 -10.48 0.19
C ILE A 135 0.31 -9.99 -0.97
N HIS A 136 0.74 -10.92 -1.83
CA HIS A 136 1.53 -10.57 -3.01
C HIS A 136 0.80 -9.53 -3.89
N GLY A 137 -0.46 -9.82 -4.23
CA GLY A 137 -1.29 -8.94 -5.05
C GLY A 137 -1.75 -7.65 -4.36
N SER A 138 -2.20 -7.74 -3.11
CA SER A 138 -2.81 -6.59 -2.43
C SER A 138 -1.79 -5.59 -1.90
N ALA A 139 -0.54 -6.01 -1.65
CA ALA A 139 0.44 -5.13 -1.01
C ALA A 139 1.87 -5.22 -1.57
N GLU A 140 2.40 -6.41 -1.88
CA GLU A 140 3.80 -6.52 -2.31
C GLU A 140 4.03 -5.85 -3.67
N VAL A 141 3.16 -6.10 -4.66
CA VAL A 141 3.27 -5.46 -5.97
C VAL A 141 3.09 -3.94 -5.89
N ILE A 142 2.28 -3.44 -4.94
CA ILE A 142 2.13 -2.00 -4.70
C ILE A 142 3.43 -1.40 -4.17
N GLY A 143 4.13 -2.11 -3.28
CA GLY A 143 5.46 -1.76 -2.82
C GLY A 143 6.46 -1.67 -3.98
N GLU A 144 6.48 -2.66 -4.87
CA GLU A 144 7.33 -2.67 -6.06
C GLU A 144 7.00 -1.54 -7.05
N MET A 145 5.70 -1.27 -7.28
CA MET A 145 5.26 -0.14 -8.09
C MET A 145 5.79 1.17 -7.52
N CYS A 146 5.72 1.36 -6.20
CA CYS A 146 6.26 2.57 -5.56
C CYS A 146 7.78 2.67 -5.69
N LEU A 147 8.50 1.57 -5.48
CA LEU A 147 9.95 1.49 -5.65
C LEU A 147 10.39 1.94 -7.06
N ARG A 148 9.67 1.48 -8.10
CA ARG A 148 9.93 1.87 -9.49
C ARG A 148 9.83 3.37 -9.72
N THR A 149 9.12 4.13 -8.89
CA THR A 149 9.03 5.60 -9.02
C THR A 149 10.18 6.34 -8.33
N PHE A 150 10.90 5.68 -7.42
CA PHE A 150 11.96 6.30 -6.62
C PHE A 150 13.23 6.51 -7.43
N ALA A 151 14.03 7.50 -7.01
CA ALA A 151 15.29 7.87 -7.67
C ALA A 151 15.15 8.11 -9.20
N GLY A 152 13.97 8.55 -9.65
CA GLY A 152 13.70 8.81 -11.07
C GLY A 152 13.56 7.56 -11.93
N GLY A 153 13.30 6.39 -11.36
CA GLY A 153 13.16 5.12 -12.09
C GLY A 153 14.30 4.13 -11.89
N GLY A 154 15.38 4.54 -11.21
CA GLY A 154 16.63 3.78 -11.19
C GLY A 154 16.70 2.59 -10.23
N LEU A 155 15.64 2.31 -9.46
CA LEU A 155 15.65 1.26 -8.43
C LEU A 155 14.75 0.06 -8.75
N GLY A 156 13.98 0.12 -9.83
CA GLY A 156 12.95 -0.88 -10.15
C GLY A 156 13.46 -2.27 -10.55
N ASP A 157 14.71 -2.35 -11.01
CA ASP A 157 15.32 -3.58 -11.53
C ASP A 157 16.38 -4.17 -10.57
N ASP A 158 16.50 -3.62 -9.35
CA ASP A 158 17.37 -4.16 -8.31
C ASP A 158 16.59 -5.17 -7.46
N ASP A 159 16.95 -6.45 -7.58
CA ASP A 159 16.25 -7.56 -6.92
C ASP A 159 16.24 -7.44 -5.38
N GLU A 160 17.32 -6.93 -4.78
CA GLU A 160 17.37 -6.74 -3.32
C GLU A 160 16.46 -5.59 -2.89
N MET A 161 16.41 -4.52 -3.67
CA MET A 161 15.49 -3.41 -3.42
C MET A 161 14.04 -3.84 -3.60
N ALA A 162 13.75 -4.63 -4.64
CA ALA A 162 12.43 -5.20 -4.88
C ALA A 162 12.01 -6.14 -3.74
N ALA A 163 12.92 -7.00 -3.26
CA ALA A 163 12.67 -7.86 -2.10
C ALA A 163 12.35 -7.04 -0.84
N GLY A 164 13.09 -5.96 -0.59
CA GLY A 164 12.79 -5.05 0.53
C GLY A 164 11.45 -4.31 0.37
N ALA A 165 11.08 -3.91 -0.84
CA ALA A 165 9.79 -3.29 -1.12
C ALA A 165 8.62 -4.26 -0.93
N ARG A 166 8.76 -5.51 -1.40
CA ARG A 166 7.78 -6.58 -1.14
C ARG A 166 7.65 -6.84 0.35
N ALA A 167 8.76 -6.99 1.08
CA ALA A 167 8.75 -7.21 2.52
C ALA A 167 8.02 -6.06 3.26
N LEU A 168 8.24 -4.80 2.86
CA LEU A 168 7.52 -3.68 3.45
C LEU A 168 6.00 -3.77 3.19
N GLY A 169 5.61 -4.10 1.96
CA GLY A 169 4.20 -4.31 1.61
C GLY A 169 3.56 -5.45 2.43
N ALA A 170 4.25 -6.59 2.51
CA ALA A 170 3.82 -7.74 3.30
C ALA A 170 3.66 -7.39 4.79
N ALA A 171 4.62 -6.66 5.37
CA ALA A 171 4.54 -6.19 6.76
C ALA A 171 3.29 -5.33 6.98
N PHE A 172 3.01 -4.39 6.06
CA PHE A 172 1.86 -3.50 6.19
C PHE A 172 0.54 -4.27 6.13
N GLN A 173 0.45 -5.24 5.23
CA GLN A 173 -0.75 -6.06 5.08
C GLN A 173 -0.97 -6.98 6.28
N LYS A 174 0.08 -7.65 6.76
CA LYS A 174 0.01 -8.51 7.96
C LYS A 174 -0.36 -7.71 9.22
N VAL A 175 0.17 -6.50 9.35
CA VAL A 175 -0.25 -5.58 10.43
C VAL A 175 -1.71 -5.18 10.30
N ASN A 176 -2.21 -4.93 9.09
CA ASN A 176 -3.63 -4.62 8.88
C ASN A 176 -4.51 -5.79 9.31
N PHE A 177 -4.19 -7.02 8.91
CA PHE A 177 -4.94 -8.21 9.35
C PHE A 177 -5.01 -8.31 10.87
N LEU A 178 -3.89 -8.15 11.57
CA LEU A 178 -3.87 -8.22 13.03
C LEU A 178 -4.59 -7.04 13.70
N ARG A 179 -4.57 -5.86 13.08
CA ARG A 179 -5.27 -4.66 13.58
C ARG A 179 -6.78 -4.76 13.42
N ASP A 180 -7.22 -5.33 12.31
CA ASP A 180 -8.62 -5.30 11.87
C ASP A 180 -9.33 -6.65 12.04
N VAL A 181 -8.69 -7.66 12.68
CA VAL A 181 -9.25 -9.00 12.99
C VAL A 181 -10.73 -8.97 13.37
N ARG A 182 -11.12 -8.08 14.27
CA ARG A 182 -12.50 -7.97 14.74
C ARG A 182 -13.45 -7.49 13.64
N GLU A 183 -13.07 -6.45 12.91
CA GLU A 183 -13.85 -5.86 11.82
C GLU A 183 -14.00 -6.87 10.68
N ASP A 184 -12.87 -7.46 10.24
CA ASP A 184 -12.84 -8.46 9.17
C ASP A 184 -13.71 -9.69 9.50
N SER A 185 -13.60 -10.23 10.72
CA SER A 185 -14.31 -11.46 11.09
C SER A 185 -15.77 -11.27 11.50
N LEU A 186 -16.13 -10.16 12.16
CA LEU A 186 -17.49 -9.94 12.65
C LEU A 186 -18.37 -9.17 11.67
N GLU A 187 -17.79 -8.26 10.90
CA GLU A 187 -18.56 -7.34 10.04
C GLU A 187 -18.51 -7.80 8.57
N LEU A 188 -17.36 -8.31 8.11
CA LEU A 188 -17.16 -8.74 6.72
C LEU A 188 -17.18 -10.26 6.52
N GLY A 189 -17.09 -11.05 7.60
CA GLY A 189 -17.06 -12.52 7.53
C GLY A 189 -15.81 -13.08 6.84
N ARG A 190 -14.70 -12.34 6.84
CA ARG A 190 -13.42 -12.72 6.25
C ARG A 190 -12.41 -13.12 7.34
N ASN A 191 -11.59 -14.13 7.07
CA ASN A 191 -10.50 -14.58 7.95
C ASN A 191 -9.17 -14.68 7.20
N TYR A 192 -8.26 -13.76 7.53
CA TYR A 192 -6.89 -13.69 7.00
C TYR A 192 -5.84 -14.33 7.91
N LEU A 193 -6.25 -15.11 8.91
CA LEU A 193 -5.37 -15.82 9.85
C LEU A 193 -5.52 -17.34 9.68
N PRO A 194 -4.84 -17.96 8.68
CA PRO A 194 -4.94 -19.38 8.39
C PRO A 194 -4.75 -20.25 9.63
N GLY A 195 -5.66 -21.21 9.84
CA GLY A 195 -5.60 -22.14 10.96
C GLY A 195 -5.87 -21.53 12.34
N ARG A 196 -6.33 -20.28 12.41
CA ARG A 196 -6.63 -19.57 13.66
C ARG A 196 -8.07 -19.09 13.66
N ASP A 197 -8.74 -19.22 14.80
CA ASP A 197 -10.06 -18.64 15.03
C ASP A 197 -9.89 -17.17 15.48
N PRO A 198 -10.35 -16.17 14.70
CA PRO A 198 -10.31 -14.75 15.07
C PRO A 198 -10.93 -14.43 16.43
N ARG A 199 -11.87 -15.27 16.89
CA ARG A 199 -12.59 -15.10 18.17
C ARG A 199 -11.88 -15.76 19.35
N ALA A 200 -10.87 -16.60 19.10
CA ALA A 200 -10.17 -17.38 20.11
C ALA A 200 -8.65 -17.28 19.97
N LEU A 201 -8.13 -16.15 19.48
CA LEU A 201 -6.69 -15.90 19.41
C LEU A 201 -6.05 -16.02 20.79
N THR A 202 -4.86 -16.62 20.81
CA THR A 202 -4.03 -16.71 22.01
C THR A 202 -2.93 -15.63 22.03
N GLU A 203 -2.34 -15.39 23.20
CA GLU A 203 -1.15 -14.55 23.32
C GLU A 203 0.04 -15.07 22.50
N GLY A 204 0.10 -16.40 22.29
CA GLY A 204 1.09 -17.02 21.42
C GLY A 204 0.87 -16.61 19.96
N ASP A 205 -0.39 -16.65 19.51
CA ASP A 205 -0.77 -16.32 18.13
C ASP A 205 -0.43 -14.87 17.78
N VAL A 206 -0.81 -13.93 18.65
CA VAL A 206 -0.51 -12.50 18.45
C VAL A 206 0.99 -12.26 18.41
N ARG A 207 1.75 -12.92 19.29
CA ARG A 207 3.21 -12.80 19.32
C ARG A 207 3.85 -13.33 18.04
N GLU A 208 3.44 -14.50 17.58
CA GLU A 208 3.95 -15.12 16.35
C GLU A 208 3.66 -14.26 15.12
N LEU A 209 2.41 -13.76 14.99
CA LEU A 209 2.03 -12.86 13.90
C LEU A 209 2.82 -11.55 13.93
N ALA A 210 3.02 -10.96 15.12
CA ALA A 210 3.84 -9.78 15.29
C ALA A 210 5.33 -10.03 15.00
N ASP A 211 5.86 -11.23 15.31
CA ASP A 211 7.23 -11.64 14.99
C ASP A 211 7.43 -11.77 13.46
N HIS A 212 6.44 -12.27 12.73
CA HIS A 212 6.46 -12.30 11.26
C HIS A 212 6.51 -10.89 10.66
N VAL A 213 5.71 -9.96 11.19
CA VAL A 213 5.77 -8.54 10.78
C VAL A 213 7.15 -7.95 11.05
N ASP A 214 7.73 -8.18 12.23
CA ASP A 214 9.05 -7.65 12.58
C ASP A 214 10.16 -8.24 11.71
N ALA A 215 10.02 -9.49 11.25
CA ALA A 215 10.94 -10.09 10.28
C ALA A 215 10.89 -9.36 8.93
N ASP A 216 9.70 -9.10 8.40
CA ASP A 216 9.52 -8.38 7.15
C ASP A 216 10.01 -6.93 7.24
N LEU A 217 9.72 -6.23 8.35
CA LEU A 217 10.21 -4.87 8.61
C LEU A 217 11.75 -4.82 8.64
N ARG A 218 12.41 -5.83 9.24
CA ARG A 218 13.89 -5.90 9.23
C ARG A 218 14.45 -6.06 7.82
N VAL A 219 13.82 -6.89 6.98
CA VAL A 219 14.23 -7.04 5.56
C VAL A 219 14.03 -5.73 4.81
N ALA A 220 12.86 -5.10 4.96
CA ALA A 220 12.56 -3.81 4.35
C ALA A 220 13.56 -2.73 4.77
N ARG A 221 13.96 -2.70 6.05
CA ARG A 221 14.87 -1.68 6.57
C ARG A 221 16.22 -1.65 5.84
N ALA A 222 16.78 -2.82 5.52
CA ALA A 222 18.04 -2.91 4.79
C ALA A 222 17.95 -2.25 3.40
N ALA A 223 16.84 -2.43 2.68
CA ALA A 223 16.60 -1.77 1.40
C ALA A 223 16.32 -0.28 1.56
N ILE A 224 15.54 0.13 2.58
CA ILE A 224 15.22 1.54 2.84
C ILE A 224 16.49 2.37 3.02
N ASP A 225 17.48 1.87 3.74
CA ASP A 225 18.73 2.60 3.99
C ASP A 225 19.49 2.92 2.68
N ARG A 226 19.30 2.10 1.63
CA ARG A 226 19.88 2.28 0.29
C ARG A 226 19.11 3.26 -0.60
N ILE A 227 17.88 3.66 -0.26
CA ILE A 227 17.10 4.64 -1.04
C ILE A 227 17.81 6.01 -0.97
N PRO A 228 18.03 6.69 -2.11
CA PRO A 228 18.69 7.99 -2.10
C PRO A 228 17.74 9.13 -1.73
N GLY A 229 18.31 10.19 -1.16
CA GLY A 229 17.64 11.48 -1.02
C GLY A 229 16.38 11.46 -0.15
N ARG A 230 15.34 12.18 -0.61
CA ARG A 230 14.13 12.45 0.17
C ARG A 230 13.18 11.26 0.24
N ASP A 231 13.20 10.39 -0.76
CA ASP A 231 12.28 9.26 -0.83
C ASP A 231 12.53 8.30 0.35
N ARG A 232 13.80 8.10 0.73
CA ARG A 232 14.18 7.36 1.95
C ARG A 232 13.47 7.86 3.20
N LEU A 233 13.37 9.18 3.38
CA LEU A 233 12.76 9.76 4.59
C LEU A 233 11.28 9.41 4.67
N ALA A 234 10.58 9.42 3.53
CA ALA A 234 9.16 9.08 3.47
C ALA A 234 8.94 7.59 3.78
N VAL A 235 9.73 6.72 3.15
CA VAL A 235 9.61 5.27 3.33
C VAL A 235 10.03 4.86 4.74
N ALA A 236 11.09 5.45 5.29
CA ALA A 236 11.50 5.23 6.68
C ALA A 236 10.43 5.68 7.68
N ALA A 237 9.78 6.83 7.44
CA ALA A 237 8.69 7.29 8.30
C ALA A 237 7.48 6.34 8.26
N ALA A 238 7.13 5.81 7.08
CA ALA A 238 6.07 4.83 6.94
C ALA A 238 6.43 3.51 7.63
N HIS A 239 7.64 3.00 7.41
CA HIS A 239 8.19 1.83 8.11
C HIS A 239 8.10 1.99 9.63
N ASP A 240 8.62 3.08 10.17
CA ASP A 240 8.67 3.30 11.62
C ASP A 240 7.26 3.47 12.23
N LEU A 241 6.30 3.99 11.46
CA LEU A 241 4.91 4.09 11.89
C LEU A 241 4.26 2.70 12.02
N PHE A 242 4.51 1.82 11.07
CA PHE A 242 4.01 0.44 11.11
C PHE A 242 4.73 -0.41 12.14
N ALA A 243 6.03 -0.18 12.38
CA ALA A 243 6.77 -0.80 13.47
C ALA A 243 6.17 -0.43 14.85
N GLU A 244 5.84 0.86 15.05
CA GLU A 244 5.14 1.33 16.26
C GLU A 244 3.75 0.71 16.39
N LEU A 245 3.00 0.58 15.30
CA LEU A 245 1.70 -0.09 15.31
C LEU A 245 1.84 -1.57 15.69
N ASN A 246 2.80 -2.29 15.12
CA ASN A 246 3.06 -3.70 15.44
C ASN A 246 3.43 -3.88 16.92
N ALA A 247 4.30 -3.03 17.46
CA ALA A 247 4.67 -3.05 18.88
C ALA A 247 3.45 -2.85 19.79
N ARG A 248 2.51 -1.97 19.40
CA ARG A 248 1.25 -1.76 20.14
C ARG A 248 0.31 -2.95 20.05
N LEU A 249 0.16 -3.57 18.88
CA LEU A 249 -0.64 -4.78 18.71
C LEU A 249 -0.09 -5.91 19.59
N ARG A 250 1.24 -6.11 19.56
CA ARG A 250 1.93 -7.06 20.44
C ARG A 250 1.67 -6.79 21.92
N ALA A 251 1.71 -5.52 22.34
CA ALA A 251 1.46 -5.13 23.73
C ALA A 251 -0.02 -5.25 24.13
N ALA A 252 -0.94 -5.08 23.18
CA ALA A 252 -2.37 -5.22 23.41
C ALA A 252 -2.80 -6.68 23.64
N GLY A 253 -2.02 -7.63 23.12
CA GLY A 253 -2.29 -9.07 23.27
C GLY A 253 -3.58 -9.50 22.57
N ALA A 254 -3.98 -10.74 22.80
CA ALA A 254 -5.17 -11.33 22.18
C ALA A 254 -6.45 -10.56 22.53
N ALA A 255 -6.62 -10.24 23.81
CA ALA A 255 -7.79 -9.50 24.28
C ALA A 255 -7.88 -8.11 23.63
N GLY A 256 -6.75 -7.43 23.42
CA GLY A 256 -6.73 -6.11 22.83
C GLY A 256 -7.05 -6.10 21.34
N VAL A 257 -6.46 -7.01 20.56
CA VAL A 257 -6.72 -7.11 19.11
C VAL A 257 -8.16 -7.55 18.81
N SER A 258 -8.73 -8.42 19.65
CA SER A 258 -10.12 -8.87 19.50
C SER A 258 -11.14 -7.85 20.04
N ALA A 259 -10.74 -6.92 20.92
CA ALA A 259 -11.65 -5.92 21.49
C ALA A 259 -11.92 -4.75 20.54
N GLY A 260 -10.98 -4.41 19.66
CA GLY A 260 -11.17 -3.33 18.69
C GLY A 260 -9.89 -2.86 18.02
N ARG A 261 -10.05 -1.82 17.20
CA ARG A 261 -8.99 -1.35 16.31
C ARG A 261 -7.89 -0.61 17.07
N VAL A 262 -6.70 -1.22 17.16
CA VAL A 262 -5.51 -0.57 17.73
C VAL A 262 -5.01 0.53 16.79
N ARG A 263 -4.69 1.71 17.35
CA ARG A 263 -4.23 2.87 16.57
C ARG A 263 -2.97 3.47 17.17
N VAL A 264 -2.16 4.06 16.30
CA VAL A 264 -1.07 4.96 16.72
C VAL A 264 -1.69 6.34 17.02
N PRO A 265 -1.52 6.91 18.22
CA PRO A 265 -2.01 8.25 18.55
C PRO A 265 -1.33 9.33 17.69
N ASP A 266 -2.06 10.41 17.39
CA ASP A 266 -1.55 11.48 16.53
C ASP A 266 -0.25 12.14 17.03
N PRO A 267 -0.05 12.40 18.34
CA PRO A 267 1.23 12.91 18.83
C PRO A 267 2.40 11.96 18.53
N VAL A 268 2.15 10.65 18.57
CA VAL A 268 3.16 9.63 18.28
C VAL A 268 3.44 9.57 16.79
N LYS A 269 2.40 9.65 15.93
CA LYS A 269 2.58 9.77 14.47
C LYS A 269 3.46 10.96 14.12
N LEU A 270 3.16 12.13 14.69
CA LEU A 270 3.94 13.35 14.47
C LEU A 270 5.38 13.20 14.97
N ALA A 271 5.59 12.54 16.12
CA ALA A 271 6.93 12.27 16.63
C ALA A 271 7.73 11.31 15.73
N VAL A 272 7.12 10.23 15.24
CA VAL A 272 7.74 9.28 14.29
C VAL A 272 8.14 10.00 13.00
N ILE A 273 7.21 10.74 12.40
CA ILE A 273 7.43 11.52 11.18
C ILE A 273 8.48 12.62 11.40
N GLY A 274 8.44 13.27 12.57
CA GLY A 274 9.41 14.29 12.97
C GLY A 274 10.82 13.73 13.13
N ARG A 275 11.00 12.55 13.74
CA ARG A 275 12.31 11.88 13.84
C ARG A 275 12.88 11.52 12.49
N ALA A 276 12.06 10.95 11.60
CA ALA A 276 12.47 10.65 10.23
C ALA A 276 12.91 11.92 9.49
N ALA A 277 12.19 13.04 9.66
CA ALA A 277 12.57 14.33 9.09
C ALA A 277 13.85 14.94 9.73
N ALA A 278 14.06 14.78 11.03
CA ALA A 278 15.20 15.31 11.77
C ALA A 278 16.53 14.57 11.47
N GLY A 279 16.46 13.33 10.98
CA GLY A 279 17.61 12.62 10.40
C GLY A 279 18.32 13.37 9.26
N ARG A 280 17.71 14.43 8.70
CA ARG A 280 18.33 15.40 7.78
C ARG A 280 19.58 16.09 8.31
N GLY A 281 19.67 16.33 9.62
CA GLY A 281 20.71 17.20 10.18
C GLY A 281 22.11 16.58 10.23
N ARG A 282 22.22 15.24 10.21
CA ARG A 282 23.51 14.55 10.38
C ARG A 282 24.19 14.14 9.07
N ALA A 283 23.46 14.08 7.96
CA ALA A 283 23.99 13.61 6.68
C ALA A 283 24.46 14.73 5.73
N VAL A 284 24.24 16.00 6.07
CA VAL A 284 24.65 17.18 5.26
C VAL A 284 25.94 17.83 5.79
N ALA A 285 26.56 17.24 6.82
CA ALA A 285 27.81 17.72 7.42
C ALA A 285 28.90 16.63 7.37
N ARG A 286 29.18 16.10 6.17
CA ARG A 286 30.43 15.38 5.84
C ARG A 286 30.76 15.60 4.38
#